data_AF-A0A644UFI5-F1
#
_entry.id   AF-A0A644UFI5-F1
#
_cell.length_a   1.000
_cell.length_b   1.000
_cell.length_c   1.000
_cell.angle_alpha   90.00
_cell.angle_beta   90.00
_cell.angle_gamma   90.00
#
_symmetry.space_group_name_H-M   'P 1'
#
loop_
_entity.id
_entity.type
_entity.pdbx_description
1 polymer ?
#
loop_
_entity_poly.entity_id
_entity_poly.type
_entity_poly.pdbx_seq_one_letter_code
_entity_poly.pdbx_strand_id
1 'polypeptide(L)'
;MDNHALRIEILTFYLANSKSRGHANFCQCAHLADKLGVSGIDLDNEVDYLKRKGYLSGSYVYGMKPAEGEYRITDQGREFLERRDGPKDETTTFRRII
;
A
#
# COMPACT_ATOMS: atom_id res chain seq x y z
N MET A 1 1.56 -9.25 -12.22
CA MET A 1 2.18 -7.97 -11.84
C MET A 1 3.24 -8.28 -10.79
N ASP A 2 4.42 -7.65 -10.84
CA ASP A 2 5.42 -7.81 -9.78
C ASP A 2 5.07 -6.95 -8.55
N ASN A 3 5.65 -7.29 -7.39
CA ASN A 3 5.31 -6.64 -6.12
C ASN A 3 5.71 -5.16 -6.10
N HIS A 4 6.75 -4.75 -6.85
CA HIS A 4 7.16 -3.36 -6.89
C HIS A 4 6.15 -2.51 -7.69
N ALA A 5 5.71 -2.99 -8.85
CA ALA A 5 4.64 -2.37 -9.62
C ALA A 5 3.34 -2.28 -8.80
N LEU A 6 2.97 -3.34 -8.07
CA LEU A 6 1.79 -3.33 -7.21
C LEU A 6 1.89 -2.27 -6.09
N ARG A 7 3.08 -2.10 -5.47
CA ARG A 7 3.30 -1.04 -4.47
C ARG A 7 3.13 0.35 -5.06
N ILE A 8 3.64 0.58 -6.27
CA ILE A 8 3.49 1.87 -6.97
C ILE A 8 2.01 2.16 -7.21
N GLU A 9 1.24 1.17 -7.68
CA GLU A 9 -0.20 1.32 -7.92
C GLU A 9 -0.97 1.64 -6.62
N ILE A 10 -0.67 0.92 -5.53
CA ILE A 10 -1.29 1.16 -4.21
C ILE A 10 -0.98 2.58 -3.72
N LEU A 11 0.28 3.01 -3.75
CA LEU A 11 0.67 4.34 -3.29
C LEU A 11 0.10 5.45 -4.18
N THR A 12 0.05 5.23 -5.50
CA THR A 12 -0.56 6.17 -6.45
C THR A 12 -2.04 6.36 -6.17
N PHE A 13 -2.76 5.28 -5.84
CA PHE A 13 -4.15 5.34 -5.41
C PHE A 13 -4.33 6.22 -4.17
N TYR A 14 -3.52 6.02 -3.12
CA TYR A 14 -3.60 6.85 -1.91
C TYR A 14 -3.18 8.31 -2.14
N LEU A 15 -2.22 8.56 -3.04
CA LEU A 15 -1.83 9.90 -3.44
C LEU A 15 -2.96 10.64 -4.15
N ALA A 16 -3.64 9.98 -5.10
CA ALA A 16 -4.79 10.55 -5.81
C ALA A 16 -5.93 10.90 -4.85
N ASN A 17 -6.26 9.97 -3.93
CA ASN A 17 -7.29 10.20 -2.91
C ASN A 17 -6.94 11.36 -1.97
N SER A 18 -5.66 11.51 -1.60
CA SER A 18 -5.22 12.62 -0.72
C SER A 18 -5.42 14.03 -1.31
N LYS A 19 -5.59 14.13 -2.63
CA LYS A 19 -5.82 15.40 -3.35
C LYS A 19 -7.30 15.70 -3.56
N SER A 20 -8.20 14.73 -3.31
CA SER A 20 -9.64 14.92 -3.42
C SER A 20 -10.14 15.76 -2.24
N ARG A 21 -10.71 16.94 -2.51
CA ARG A 21 -11.22 17.85 -1.48
C ARG A 21 -12.47 17.24 -0.81
N GLY A 22 -12.43 16.89 0.47
CA GLY A 22 -13.67 16.77 1.25
C GLY A 22 -13.73 15.90 2.50
N HIS A 23 -12.86 14.92 2.73
CA HIS A 23 -13.04 14.02 3.88
C HIS A 23 -11.72 13.70 4.59
N ALA A 24 -11.81 13.31 5.87
CA ALA A 24 -10.70 12.74 6.62
C ALA A 24 -10.05 11.65 5.76
N ASN A 25 -8.85 11.94 5.21
CA ASN A 25 -8.25 11.24 4.06
C ASN A 25 -7.85 9.79 4.37
N PHE A 26 -8.83 8.94 4.61
CA PHE A 26 -8.71 7.52 4.80
C PHE A 26 -9.54 6.85 3.71
N CYS A 27 -8.93 5.92 2.99
CA CYS A 27 -9.58 5.23 1.88
C CYS A 27 -9.28 3.74 1.95
N GLN A 28 -10.21 2.91 1.50
CA GLN A 28 -10.00 1.47 1.36
C GLN A 28 -9.60 1.14 -0.08
N CYS A 29 -8.69 0.20 -0.26
CA CYS A 29 -8.18 -0.16 -1.58
C CYS A 29 -8.50 -1.59 -2.01
N ALA A 30 -9.35 -2.32 -1.27
CA ALA A 30 -9.71 -3.73 -1.58
C ALA A 30 -10.18 -3.94 -3.04
N HIS A 31 -10.91 -2.99 -3.61
CA HIS A 31 -11.38 -3.03 -5.01
C HIS A 31 -10.25 -2.96 -6.06
N LEU A 32 -9.02 -2.59 -5.66
CA LEU A 32 -7.88 -2.59 -6.57
C LEU A 32 -7.48 -4.01 -6.99
N ALA A 33 -7.81 -5.04 -6.20
CA ALA A 33 -7.47 -6.42 -6.55
C ALA A 33 -8.06 -6.81 -7.91
N ASP A 34 -9.37 -6.61 -8.07
CA ASP A 34 -10.09 -6.90 -9.31
C ASP A 34 -9.63 -5.99 -10.45
N LYS A 35 -9.42 -4.70 -10.16
CA LYS A 35 -9.00 -3.71 -11.16
C LYS A 35 -7.61 -4.01 -11.75
N LEU A 36 -6.69 -4.47 -10.91
CA LEU A 36 -5.30 -4.76 -11.29
C LEU A 36 -5.09 -6.22 -11.71
N GLY A 37 -6.11 -7.07 -11.58
CA GLY A 37 -6.01 -8.50 -11.87
C GLY A 37 -5.04 -9.23 -10.94
N VAL A 38 -4.96 -8.81 -9.67
CA VAL A 38 -4.11 -9.42 -8.64
C VAL A 38 -4.97 -10.10 -7.58
N SER A 39 -4.40 -11.08 -6.87
CA SER A 39 -5.14 -11.72 -5.79
C SER A 39 -5.37 -10.74 -4.63
N GLY A 40 -6.52 -10.87 -3.94
CA GLY A 40 -6.78 -10.08 -2.74
C GLY A 40 -5.72 -10.32 -1.64
N ILE A 41 -5.15 -11.53 -1.57
CA ILE A 41 -4.08 -11.87 -0.63
C ILE A 41 -2.80 -11.09 -0.94
N ASP A 42 -2.41 -11.00 -2.21
CA ASP A 42 -1.22 -10.25 -2.61
C ASP A 42 -1.40 -8.75 -2.33
N LEU A 43 -2.60 -8.22 -2.62
CA LEU A 43 -2.94 -6.85 -2.27
C LEU A 43 -2.85 -6.60 -0.76
N ASP A 44 -3.43 -7.48 0.05
CA ASP A 44 -3.39 -7.39 1.51
C ASP A 44 -1.95 -7.41 2.05
N ASN A 45 -1.13 -8.34 1.54
CA ASN A 45 0.27 -8.47 1.94
C ASN A 45 1.07 -7.21 1.62
N GLU A 46 0.86 -6.62 0.44
CA GLU A 46 1.59 -5.42 0.04
C GLU A 46 1.08 -4.16 0.76
N VAL A 47 -0.22 -4.04 1.05
CA VAL A 47 -0.76 -2.96 1.89
C VAL A 47 -0.18 -3.02 3.31
N ASP A 48 -0.14 -4.21 3.90
CA ASP A 48 0.45 -4.41 5.23
C ASP A 48 1.96 -4.15 5.24
N TYR A 49 2.68 -4.55 4.19
CA TYR A 49 4.09 -4.18 4.01
C TYR A 49 4.27 -2.67 3.98
N LEU A 50 3.48 -1.96 3.16
CA LEU A 50 3.58 -0.51 3.01
C LEU A 50 3.27 0.23 4.32
N LYS A 51 2.29 -0.26 5.08
CA LYS A 51 1.97 0.22 6.43
C LYS A 51 3.13 0.02 7.38
N ARG A 52 3.67 -1.20 7.49
CA ARG A 52 4.78 -1.54 8.40
C ARG A 52 6.05 -0.75 8.10
N LYS A 53 6.29 -0.40 6.84
CA LYS A 53 7.43 0.42 6.40
C LYS A 53 7.20 1.92 6.54
N GLY A 54 6.03 2.36 6.99
CA GLY A 54 5.71 3.77 7.22
C GLY A 54 5.32 4.57 5.97
N TYR A 55 5.12 3.91 4.83
CA TYR A 55 4.64 4.57 3.61
C TYR A 55 3.15 4.91 3.66
N LEU A 56 2.40 4.19 4.50
CA LEU A 56 0.99 4.43 4.81
C LEU A 56 0.81 4.64 6.32
N SER A 57 -0.03 5.62 6.68
CA SER A 57 -0.45 5.89 8.06
C SER A 57 -1.97 5.75 8.18
N GLY A 58 -2.45 5.30 9.32
CA GLY A 58 -3.87 4.98 9.57
C GLY A 58 -4.04 3.65 10.27
N SER A 59 -5.22 3.06 10.17
CA SER A 59 -5.64 1.91 10.99
C SER A 59 -6.56 0.99 10.19
N TYR A 60 -6.57 -0.28 10.55
CA TYR A 60 -7.64 -1.21 10.19
C TYR A 60 -8.17 -1.84 11.48
N VAL A 61 -9.44 -2.20 11.50
CA VAL A 61 -10.06 -2.86 12.66
C VAL A 61 -9.52 -4.28 12.78
N TYR A 62 -9.27 -4.74 14.00
CA TYR A 62 -8.85 -6.12 14.24
C TYR A 62 -9.84 -7.12 13.64
N GLY A 63 -9.36 -8.03 12.79
CA GLY A 63 -10.18 -8.98 12.04
C GLY A 63 -10.56 -8.55 10.62
N MET A 64 -10.28 -7.30 10.22
CA MET A 64 -10.38 -6.86 8.83
C MET A 64 -9.09 -7.13 8.06
N LYS A 65 -9.22 -7.24 6.74
CA LYS A 65 -8.08 -7.38 5.84
C LYS A 65 -7.32 -6.06 5.71
N PRO A 66 -5.99 -6.09 5.58
CA PRO A 66 -5.20 -4.88 5.40
C PRO A 66 -5.72 -3.94 4.31
N ALA A 67 -6.16 -4.43 3.14
CA ALA A 67 -6.68 -3.58 2.05
C ALA A 67 -8.06 -2.95 2.33
N GLU A 68 -8.79 -3.44 3.34
CA GLU A 68 -10.03 -2.84 3.86
C GLU A 68 -9.76 -1.78 4.93
N GLY A 69 -8.49 -1.57 5.28
CA GLY A 69 -8.08 -0.54 6.20
C GLY A 69 -8.24 0.86 5.65
N GLU A 70 -8.26 1.80 6.58
CA GLU A 70 -8.39 3.23 6.33
C GLU A 70 -7.01 3.87 6.44
N TYR A 71 -6.42 4.23 5.29
CA TYR A 71 -5.05 4.79 5.25
C TYR A 71 -4.91 6.09 4.48
N ARG A 72 -3.81 6.77 4.79
CA ARG A 72 -3.27 7.94 4.12
C ARG A 72 -1.83 7.68 3.71
N ILE A 73 -1.45 8.19 2.53
CA ILE A 73 -0.04 8.23 2.13
C ILE A 73 0.75 9.19 3.02
N THR A 74 1.91 8.76 3.51
CA THR A 74 2.85 9.59 4.29
C THR A 74 3.81 10.34 3.36
N ASP A 75 4.60 11.26 3.90
CA ASP A 75 5.65 11.94 3.12
C ASP A 75 6.68 10.93 2.59
N GLN A 76 7.03 9.91 3.38
CA GLN A 76 7.90 8.81 2.92
C GLN A 76 7.27 8.02 1.76
N GLY A 77 5.95 7.80 1.78
CA GLY A 77 5.23 7.16 0.67
C GLY A 77 5.24 8.02 -0.60
N ARG A 78 5.22 9.36 -0.46
CA ARG A 78 5.34 10.29 -1.59
C ARG A 78 6.75 10.28 -2.16
N GLU A 79 7.77 10.33 -1.31
CA GLU A 79 9.18 10.22 -1.72
C GLU A 79 9.46 8.91 -2.45
N PHE A 80 8.85 7.81 -2.01
CA PHE A 80 8.95 6.51 -2.68
C PHE A 80 8.47 6.59 -4.14
N LEU A 81 7.38 7.31 -4.41
CA LEU A 81 6.85 7.50 -5.77
C LEU A 81 7.71 8.44 -6.62
N GLU A 82 8.40 9.40 -6.00
CA GLU A 82 9.26 10.35 -6.70
C GLU A 82 10.63 9.76 -7.08
N ARG A 83 11.06 8.71 -6.38
CA ARG A 83 12.26 7.95 -6.71
C ARG A 83 12.02 7.09 -7.96
N ARG A 84 12.41 7.63 -9.13
CA ARG A 84 12.39 6.93 -10.43
C ARG A 84 13.27 5.68 -10.46
N ASP A 85 14.32 5.66 -9.64
CA ASP A 85 15.05 4.45 -9.30
C ASP A 85 14.42 3.91 -8.01
N GLY A 86 13.70 2.79 -8.10
CA GLY A 86 13.03 2.15 -6.97
C GLY A 86 13.96 1.94 -5.75
N PRO A 87 13.43 1.53 -4.59
CA PRO A 87 14.27 1.20 -3.45
C PRO A 87 15.35 0.22 -3.93
N LYS A 88 16.63 0.59 -3.82
CA LYS A 88 17.74 -0.36 -3.99
C LYS A 88 17.43 -1.51 -3.05
N ASP A 89 17.05 -2.64 -3.63
CA ASP A 89 16.60 -3.87 -2.98
C ASP A 89 17.26 -4.06 -1.60
N GLU A 90 16.53 -3.72 -0.54
CA GLU A 90 16.67 -4.50 0.69
C GLU A 90 15.85 -5.77 0.44
N THR A 91 16.54 -6.78 -0.10
CA THR A 91 16.10 -8.15 -0.23
C THR A 91 15.55 -8.64 1.11
N THR A 92 14.26 -8.39 1.33
CA THR A 92 13.55 -8.89 2.51
C THR A 92 13.27 -10.36 2.25
N THR A 93 14.27 -11.20 2.49
CA THR A 93 14.13 -12.65 2.55
C THR A 93 13.06 -12.96 3.59
N PHE A 94 11.91 -13.45 3.15
CA PHE A 94 10.91 -14.05 4.03
C PHE A 94 11.56 -15.25 4.74
N ARG A 95 12.07 -15.06 5.95
CA ARG A 95 12.43 -16.17 6.82
C ARG A 95 11.14 -16.80 7.31
N ARG A 96 10.84 -17.95 6.72
CA ARG A 96 9.88 -18.95 7.21
C ARG A 96 10.27 -19.27 8.66
N ILE A 97 9.44 -18.90 9.63
CA ILE A 97 9.56 -19.43 10.99
C ILE A 97 9.05 -20.88 10.92
N ILE A 98 9.93 -21.82 11.25
CA ILE A 98 9.64 -23.26 11.40
C ILE A 98 9.22 -23.48 12.85
#